data_AF-A0A937RZN3-F1
#
_entry.id   AF-A0A937RZN3-F1
#
_cell.length_a   1.000
_cell.length_b   1.000
_cell.length_c   1.000
_cell.angle_alpha   90.00
_cell.angle_beta   90.00
_cell.angle_gamma   90.00
#
_symmetry.space_group_name_H-M   'P 1'
#
loop_
_entity.id
_entity.type
_entity.pdbx_description
1 polymer ?
#
loop_
_entity_poly.entity_id
_entity_poly.type
_entity_poly.pdbx_seq_one_letter_code
_entity_poly.pdbx_strand_id
1 'polypeptide(L)'
;MLYLLKLADARSISAIAKVVGRHRGSVQRWLSQYREAGLNGLLETRQSSGRPQVIPGWALKSLQRRLDDPETGFGSYTQVQQWLSETLNVEAEYATVHHLVRYRLGAKLKAARPVHAKQNPEALEAFKQTSATT
;
A
#
# COMPACT_ATOMS: atom_id res chain seq x y z
N MET A 1 5.02 14.50 33.47
CA MET A 1 3.87 15.44 33.38
C MET A 1 2.82 15.12 34.44
N LEU A 2 2.11 13.98 34.38
CA LEU A 2 1.11 13.60 35.41
C LEU A 2 1.71 13.48 36.82
N TYR A 3 2.94 12.97 36.94
CA TYR A 3 3.69 12.95 38.21
C TYR A 3 3.86 14.35 38.82
N LEU A 4 4.12 15.38 37.98
CA LEU A 4 4.31 16.76 38.44
C LEU A 4 3.02 17.41 38.94
N LEU A 5 1.86 16.93 38.48
CA LEU A 5 0.55 17.34 39.00
C LEU A 5 0.16 16.64 40.30
N LYS A 6 0.74 15.47 40.57
CA LYS A 6 0.49 14.72 41.81
C LYS A 6 1.29 15.26 42.99
N LEU A 7 2.35 16.02 42.72
CA LEU A 7 3.10 16.74 43.75
C LEU A 7 2.23 17.88 44.32
N ALA A 8 2.25 18.06 45.64
CA ALA A 8 1.39 19.02 46.35
C ALA A 8 1.65 20.49 45.96
N ASP A 9 2.79 20.78 45.34
CA ASP A 9 3.04 22.06 44.67
C ASP A 9 2.21 22.12 43.39
N ALA A 10 1.09 22.84 43.41
CA ALA A 10 0.25 23.09 42.25
C ALA A 10 1.01 23.92 41.19
N ARG A 11 1.86 23.27 40.40
CA ARG A 11 2.60 23.91 39.31
C ARG A 11 1.63 24.23 38.18
N SER A 12 1.61 25.50 37.76
CA SER A 12 0.83 25.92 36.58
C SER A 12 1.22 25.10 35.34
N ILE A 13 0.31 24.94 34.38
CA ILE A 13 0.56 24.21 33.13
C ILE A 13 1.81 24.76 32.42
N SER A 14 2.01 26.08 32.45
CA SER A 14 3.20 26.74 31.91
C SER A 14 4.49 26.33 32.63
N ALA A 15 4.46 26.16 33.96
CA ALA A 15 5.62 25.68 34.71
C ALA A 15 5.92 24.20 34.40
N ILE A 16 4.89 23.36 34.30
CA ILE A 16 5.02 21.95 33.91
C ILE A 16 5.60 21.83 32.49
N ALA A 17 5.14 22.66 31.55
CA ALA A 17 5.63 22.71 30.19
C ALA A 17 7.14 23.04 30.13
N LYS A 18 7.61 24.00 30.92
CA LYS A 18 9.04 24.33 31.05
C LYS A 18 9.86 23.16 31.58
N VAL A 19 9.41 22.48 32.63
CA VAL A 19 10.12 21.33 33.22
C VAL A 19 10.19 20.14 32.25
N VAL A 20 9.11 19.89 31.49
CA VAL A 20 9.03 18.77 30.54
C VAL A 20 9.71 19.10 29.19
N GLY A 21 10.09 20.37 28.95
CA GLY A 21 10.71 20.78 27.68
C GLY A 21 9.76 20.71 26.49
N ARG A 22 8.46 20.92 26.71
CA ARG A 22 7.42 20.87 25.66
C ARG A 22 6.58 22.14 25.68
N HIS A 23 5.96 22.47 24.55
CA HIS A 23 5.05 23.61 24.48
C HIS A 23 3.80 23.42 25.35
N ARG A 24 3.26 24.50 25.92
CA ARG A 24 2.07 24.47 26.80
C ARG A 24 0.88 23.74 26.17
N GLY A 25 0.69 23.90 24.86
CA GLY A 25 -0.41 23.28 24.11
C GLY A 25 -0.30 21.75 24.06
N SER A 26 0.91 21.19 23.98
CA SER A 26 1.12 19.74 24.01
C SER A 26 0.76 19.16 25.37
N VAL A 27 1.16 19.84 26.45
CA VAL A 27 0.82 19.44 27.83
C VAL A 27 -0.69 19.50 28.05
N GLN A 28 -1.35 20.55 27.55
CA GLN A 28 -2.80 20.68 27.63
C GLN A 28 -3.52 19.58 26.84
N ARG A 29 -3.04 19.26 25.62
CA ARG A 29 -3.59 18.15 24.82
C ARG A 29 -3.46 16.80 25.52
N TRP A 30 -2.30 16.51 26.11
CA TRP A 30 -2.08 15.30 26.90
C TRP A 30 -2.99 15.23 28.13
N LEU A 31 -3.23 16.36 28.80
CA LEU A 31 -4.18 16.44 29.91
C LEU A 31 -5.61 16.15 29.50
N SER A 32 -6.08 16.73 28.38
CA SER A 32 -7.41 16.46 27.86
C SER A 32 -7.55 14.98 27.50
N GLN A 33 -6.57 14.41 26.80
CA GLN A 33 -6.55 12.98 26.44
C GLN A 33 -6.57 12.07 27.68
N TYR A 34 -5.83 12.43 28.73
CA TYR A 34 -5.85 11.71 30.00
C TYR A 34 -7.20 11.82 30.73
N ARG A 35 -7.88 12.98 30.68
CA ARG A 35 -9.20 13.15 31.30
C ARG A 35 -10.29 12.36 30.59
N GLU A 36 -10.20 12.24 29.26
CA GLU A 36 -11.21 11.55 28.44
C GLU A 36 -11.02 10.02 28.44
N ALA A 37 -9.79 9.54 28.28
CA ALA A 37 -9.49 8.13 28.04
C ALA A 37 -8.54 7.50 29.08
N GLY A 38 -8.23 8.23 30.15
CA GLY A 38 -7.37 7.76 31.23
C GLY A 38 -5.92 7.52 30.80
N LEU A 39 -5.23 6.67 31.56
CA LEU A 39 -3.83 6.31 31.27
C LEU A 39 -3.70 5.56 29.95
N ASN A 40 -4.64 4.66 29.63
CA ASN A 40 -4.63 3.86 28.40
C ASN A 40 -4.68 4.75 27.16
N GLY A 41 -5.55 5.76 27.16
CA GLY A 41 -5.64 6.71 26.06
C GLY A 41 -4.38 7.56 25.88
N LEU A 42 -3.65 7.87 26.96
CA LEU A 42 -2.39 8.63 26.86
C LEU A 42 -1.23 7.79 26.30
N LEU A 43 -1.24 6.48 26.56
CA LEU A 43 -0.24 5.52 26.06
C LEU A 43 -0.53 5.05 24.63
N GLU A 44 -1.76 5.25 24.14
CA GLU A 44 -2.15 4.87 22.80
C GLU A 44 -1.42 5.73 21.75
N THR A 45 -0.58 5.08 20.94
CA THR A 45 0.04 5.73 19.80
C THR A 45 -0.95 5.76 18.64
N ARG A 46 -1.63 6.89 18.46
CA ARG A 46 -2.50 7.09 17.29
C ARG A 46 -1.66 7.19 16.02
N GLN A 47 -1.73 6.17 15.18
CA GLN A 47 -1.21 6.23 13.82
C GLN A 47 -2.20 7.02 12.96
N SER A 48 -1.69 8.01 12.22
CA SER A 48 -2.51 8.67 11.20
C SER A 48 -2.87 7.65 10.13
N SER A 49 -4.12 7.64 9.69
CA SER A 49 -4.61 6.74 8.62
C SER A 49 -3.97 6.99 7.25
N GLY A 50 -3.09 8.01 7.15
CA GLY A 50 -2.37 8.34 5.93
C GLY A 50 -3.29 8.75 4.79
N ARG A 51 -2.71 8.89 3.58
CA ARG A 51 -3.47 9.15 2.36
C ARG A 51 -4.29 7.90 1.99
N PRO A 52 -5.59 8.03 1.67
CA PRO A 52 -6.38 6.89 1.20
C PRO A 52 -5.77 6.30 -0.07
N GLN A 53 -5.82 4.97 -0.19
CA GLN A 53 -5.27 4.27 -1.34
C GLN A 53 -6.11 4.55 -2.60
N VAL A 54 -5.43 4.72 -3.74
CA VAL A 54 -6.08 4.96 -5.05
C VAL A 54 -6.95 3.78 -5.46
N ILE A 55 -6.46 2.56 -5.21
CA ILE A 55 -7.21 1.33 -5.47
C ILE A 55 -7.87 0.90 -4.15
N PRO A 56 -9.21 0.91 -4.06
CA PRO A 56 -9.91 0.52 -2.84
C PRO A 56 -9.76 -0.98 -2.58
N GLY A 57 -9.87 -1.38 -1.31
CA GLY A 57 -9.64 -2.77 -0.89
C GLY A 57 -10.56 -3.80 -1.55
N TRP A 58 -11.79 -3.41 -1.94
CA TRP A 58 -12.69 -4.29 -2.68
C TRP A 58 -12.19 -4.57 -4.10
N ALA A 59 -11.64 -3.56 -4.79
CA ALA A 59 -11.08 -3.70 -6.13
C ALA A 59 -9.81 -4.57 -6.10
N LEU A 60 -9.00 -4.43 -5.04
CA LEU A 60 -7.84 -5.27 -4.81
C LEU A 60 -8.21 -6.75 -4.64
N LYS A 61 -9.29 -7.06 -3.90
CA LYS A 61 -9.80 -8.44 -3.77
C LYS A 61 -10.29 -9.01 -5.09
N SER A 62 -11.02 -8.22 -5.88
CA SER A 62 -11.48 -8.63 -7.21
C SER A 62 -10.31 -8.89 -8.16
N LEU A 63 -9.29 -8.04 -8.12
CA LEU A 63 -8.07 -8.21 -8.91
C LEU A 63 -7.30 -9.47 -8.50
N GLN A 64 -7.18 -9.74 -7.20
CA GLN A 64 -6.53 -10.94 -6.70
C GLN A 64 -7.22 -12.22 -7.19
N ARG A 65 -8.55 -12.30 -7.07
CA ARG A 65 -9.33 -13.44 -7.57
C ARG A 65 -9.10 -13.70 -9.06
N ARG A 66 -9.01 -12.63 -9.85
CA ARG A 66 -8.81 -12.74 -11.30
C ARG A 66 -7.37 -13.14 -11.66
N LEU A 67 -6.38 -12.75 -10.85
CA LEU A 67 -4.98 -13.16 -11.02
C LEU A 67 -4.73 -14.62 -10.62
N ASP A 68 -5.49 -15.14 -9.65
CA ASP A 68 -5.41 -16.54 -9.21
C ASP A 68 -6.06 -17.51 -10.22
N ASP A 69 -6.95 -17.01 -11.09
CA ASP A 69 -7.58 -17.81 -12.13
C ASP A 69 -6.56 -18.19 -13.23
N PRO A 70 -6.28 -19.50 -13.44
CA PRO A 70 -5.30 -19.94 -14.43
C PRO A 70 -5.75 -19.69 -15.87
N GLU A 71 -7.03 -19.51 -16.16
CA GLU A 71 -7.52 -19.30 -17.54
C GLU A 71 -7.39 -17.82 -17.96
N THR A 72 -7.70 -16.89 -17.05
CA THR A 72 -7.73 -15.43 -17.33
C THR A 72 -6.52 -14.68 -16.82
N GLY A 73 -5.31 -15.18 -17.13
CA GLY A 73 -4.07 -14.48 -16.80
C GLY A 73 -3.88 -13.20 -17.64
N PHE A 74 -3.39 -12.12 -17.01
CA PHE A 74 -3.04 -10.91 -17.73
C PHE A 74 -1.67 -11.04 -18.43
N GLY A 75 -1.61 -10.57 -19.68
CA GLY A 75 -0.38 -10.53 -20.48
C GLY A 75 0.51 -9.32 -20.19
N SER A 76 -0.06 -8.23 -19.68
CA SER A 76 0.67 -6.99 -19.36
C SER A 76 0.00 -6.19 -18.23
N TYR A 77 0.76 -5.29 -17.59
CA TYR A 77 0.20 -4.37 -16.59
C TYR A 77 -0.77 -3.35 -17.19
N THR A 78 -0.61 -3.00 -18.47
CA THR A 78 -1.56 -2.16 -19.21
C THR A 78 -2.92 -2.83 -19.32
N GLN A 79 -2.95 -4.15 -19.54
CA GLN A 79 -4.19 -4.92 -19.59
C GLN A 79 -4.89 -4.96 -18.22
N VAL A 80 -4.12 -5.02 -17.13
CA VAL A 80 -4.65 -4.89 -15.77
C VAL A 80 -5.26 -3.50 -15.55
N GLN A 81 -4.56 -2.45 -15.99
CA GLN A 81 -5.03 -1.06 -15.87
C GLN A 81 -6.36 -0.86 -16.62
N GLN A 82 -6.44 -1.35 -17.85
CA GLN A 82 -7.66 -1.28 -18.67
C GLN A 82 -8.80 -2.10 -18.04
N TRP A 83 -8.51 -3.28 -17.50
CA TRP A 83 -9.52 -4.07 -16.80
C TRP A 83 -10.06 -3.36 -15.55
N LEU A 84 -9.19 -2.71 -14.77
CA LEU A 84 -9.58 -1.92 -13.61
C LEU A 84 -10.48 -0.74 -14.00
N SER A 85 -10.20 -0.06 -15.11
CA SER A 85 -11.05 1.03 -15.59
C SER A 85 -12.37 0.54 -16.17
N GLU A 86 -12.37 -0.51 -16.99
CA GLU A 86 -13.58 -0.97 -17.69
C GLU A 86 -14.54 -1.75 -16.78
N THR A 87 -14.01 -2.62 -15.91
CA THR A 87 -14.85 -3.50 -15.08
C THR A 87 -15.19 -2.89 -13.74
N LEU A 88 -14.25 -2.17 -13.12
CA LEU A 88 -14.39 -1.65 -11.76
C LEU A 88 -14.51 -0.13 -11.72
N ASN A 89 -14.38 0.57 -12.86
CA ASN A 89 -14.42 2.04 -12.95
C ASN A 89 -13.41 2.73 -12.02
N VAL A 90 -12.26 2.07 -11.77
CA VAL A 90 -11.16 2.56 -10.94
C VAL A 90 -10.01 2.98 -11.84
N GLU A 91 -9.79 4.30 -11.93
CA GLU A 91 -8.62 4.84 -12.62
C GLU A 91 -7.39 4.77 -11.72
N ALA A 92 -6.40 4.00 -12.14
CA ALA A 92 -5.12 3.89 -11.47
C ALA A 92 -3.98 4.16 -12.45
N GLU A 93 -2.95 4.85 -11.98
CA GLU A 93 -1.73 5.06 -12.75
C GLU A 93 -0.97 3.74 -12.94
N TYR A 94 -0.32 3.57 -14.10
CA TYR A 94 0.51 2.40 -14.41
C TYR A 94 1.51 2.07 -13.29
N ALA A 95 2.20 3.08 -12.73
CA ALA A 95 3.15 2.88 -11.63
C ALA A 95 2.49 2.25 -10.39
N THR A 96 1.26 2.67 -10.08
CA THR A 96 0.46 2.12 -8.98
C THR A 96 0.06 0.68 -9.26
N VAL A 97 -0.41 0.39 -10.47
CA VAL A 97 -0.78 -0.97 -10.90
C VAL A 97 0.42 -1.90 -10.86
N HIS A 98 1.56 -1.49 -11.44
CA HIS A 98 2.80 -2.26 -11.41
C HIS A 98 3.25 -2.56 -9.99
N HIS A 99 3.29 -1.53 -9.12
CA HIS A 99 3.72 -1.72 -7.74
C HIS A 99 2.78 -2.67 -6.98
N LEU A 100 1.47 -2.55 -7.19
CA LEU A 100 0.46 -3.37 -6.53
C LEU A 100 0.50 -4.82 -6.99
N VAL A 101 0.52 -5.07 -8.30
CA VAL A 101 0.53 -6.43 -8.86
C VAL A 101 1.85 -7.13 -8.56
N ARG A 102 2.99 -6.44 -8.74
CA ARG A 102 4.32 -7.07 -8.61
C ARG A 102 4.75 -7.23 -7.15
N TYR A 103 4.61 -6.20 -6.31
CA TYR A 103 5.17 -6.21 -4.95
C TYR A 103 4.17 -6.57 -3.86
N ARG A 104 2.88 -6.19 -4.01
CA ARG A 104 1.87 -6.55 -3.00
C ARG A 104 1.22 -7.89 -3.26
N LEU A 105 0.81 -8.15 -4.50
CA LEU A 105 0.12 -9.38 -4.88
C LEU A 105 1.09 -10.50 -5.29
N GLY A 106 2.34 -10.17 -5.62
CA GLY A 106 3.37 -11.15 -6.00
C GLY A 106 3.03 -11.93 -7.28
N ALA A 107 2.09 -11.45 -8.09
CA ALA A 107 1.59 -12.18 -9.23
C ALA A 107 2.59 -12.14 -10.39
N LYS A 108 2.80 -13.29 -11.04
CA LYS A 108 3.64 -13.41 -12.23
C LYS A 108 2.76 -13.29 -13.48
N LEU A 109 2.96 -12.24 -14.26
CA LEU A 109 2.24 -12.05 -15.53
C LEU A 109 2.54 -13.19 -16.51
N LYS A 110 1.52 -13.62 -17.25
CA LYS A 110 1.65 -14.57 -18.36
C LYS A 110 2.07 -13.83 -19.63
N ALA A 111 3.22 -13.16 -19.57
CA ALA A 111 3.78 -12.49 -20.74
C ALA A 111 4.52 -13.50 -21.62
N ALA A 112 4.35 -13.40 -22.93
CA ALA A 112 5.17 -14.13 -23.89
C ALA A 112 6.64 -13.76 -23.71
N ARG A 113 7.54 -14.72 -23.96
CA ARG A 113 8.99 -14.46 -23.88
C ARG A 113 9.35 -13.38 -24.92
N PRO A 114 10.12 -12.34 -24.54
CA PRO A 114 10.59 -11.35 -25.50
C PRO A 114 11.38 -12.01 -26.63
N VAL A 115 11.05 -11.64 -27.86
CA VAL A 115 11.68 -12.12 -29.10
C VAL A 115 12.75 -11.10 -29.51
N HIS A 116 13.93 -11.56 -29.93
CA HIS A 116 15.03 -10.65 -30.28
C HIS A 116 14.76 -9.96 -31.63
N ALA A 117 14.99 -8.65 -31.72
CA ALA A 117 14.64 -7.86 -32.91
C ALA A 117 15.34 -8.32 -34.21
N LYS A 118 16.51 -8.95 -34.11
CA LYS A 118 17.26 -9.50 -35.27
C LYS A 118 16.93 -10.98 -35.58
N GLN A 119 15.88 -11.52 -34.98
CA GLN A 119 15.55 -12.93 -35.15
C GLN A 119 15.05 -13.18 -36.58
N ASN A 120 15.74 -14.04 -37.31
CA ASN A 120 15.39 -14.38 -38.69
C ASN A 120 14.12 -15.26 -38.69
N PRO A 121 13.00 -14.83 -39.31
CA PRO A 121 11.77 -15.61 -39.35
C PRO A 121 11.91 -16.93 -40.10
N GLU A 122 12.75 -17.00 -41.14
CA GLU A 122 12.94 -18.22 -41.94
C GLU A 122 13.67 -19.31 -41.14
N ALA A 123 14.68 -18.92 -40.36
CA ALA A 123 15.42 -19.84 -39.48
C ALA A 123 14.54 -20.38 -38.33
N LEU A 124 13.55 -19.59 -37.89
CA LEU A 124 12.57 -19.99 -36.89
C LEU A 124 11.61 -21.08 -37.42
N GLU A 125 11.08 -20.90 -38.63
CA GLU A 125 10.17 -21.87 -39.24
C GLU A 125 10.89 -23.19 -39.56
N ALA A 126 12.14 -23.13 -40.05
CA ALA A 126 12.97 -24.32 -40.25
C ALA A 126 13.24 -25.10 -38.94
N PHE A 127 13.48 -24.40 -37.83
CA PHE A 127 13.65 -25.03 -36.51
C PHE A 127 12.37 -25.68 -35.99
N LYS A 128 11.19 -25.06 -36.18
CA LYS A 128 9.90 -25.64 -35.80
C LYS A 128 9.58 -26.92 -36.60
N GLN A 129 9.90 -26.93 -37.89
CA GLN A 129 9.68 -28.09 -38.77
C GLN A 129 10.60 -29.27 -38.43
N THR A 130 11.88 -28.99 -38.13
CA THR A 130 12.87 -30.04 -37.81
C THR A 130 12.64 -30.67 -36.43
N SER A 131 12.17 -29.91 -35.45
CA SER A 131 11.89 -30.42 -34.10
C SER A 131 10.64 -31.29 -33.98
N ALA A 132 9.72 -31.25 -34.95
CA ALA A 132 8.51 -32.08 -34.97
C ALA A 132 8.71 -33.47 -35.62
N THR A 133 9.89 -33.72 -36.21
CA THR A 133 10.16 -34.92 -37.04
C THR A 133 11.07 -35.95 -36.33
N THR A 134 11.29 -35.85 -35.02
CA THR A 134 11.98 -36.86 -34.20
C THR A 134 11.05 -37.39 -33.13
#